data_AF-A0A936HIS3-F1
#
_entry.id   AF-A0A936HIS3-F1
#
_cell.length_a   1.000
_cell.length_b   1.000
_cell.length_c   1.000
_cell.angle_alpha   90.00
_cell.angle_beta   90.00
_cell.angle_gamma   90.00
#
_symmetry.space_group_name_H-M   'P 1'
#
loop_
_entity.id
_entity.type
_entity.pdbx_description
1 polymer ?
#
loop_
_entity_poly.entity_id
_entity_poly.type
_entity_poly.pdbx_seq_one_letter_code
_entity_poly.pdbx_strand_id
1 'polypeptide(L)' 'SIADIACYPWIRPWRRQRQNLEDHPNLKRWFEAIDARPAVQRGLAVPEPGPELNRDMDEATRSILFGNGQFAKR' A
#
# COMPACT_ATOMS: atom_id res chain seq x y z
N SER A 1 -2.15 -9.41 -15.70
CA SER A 1 -3.61 -9.57 -15.60
C SER A 1 -4.19 -8.46 -14.71
N ILE A 2 -5.53 -8.34 -14.61
CA ILE A 2 -6.15 -7.41 -13.65
C ILE A 2 -5.80 -7.75 -12.19
N ALA A 3 -5.65 -9.05 -11.89
CA ALA A 3 -5.21 -9.50 -10.57
C ALA A 3 -3.80 -8.99 -10.23
N ASP A 4 -2.86 -8.97 -11.19
CA ASP A 4 -1.52 -8.41 -10.94
C ASP A 4 -1.60 -6.92 -10.55
N ILE A 5 -2.44 -6.16 -11.25
CA ILE A 5 -2.61 -4.71 -11.04
C ILE A 5 -3.20 -4.44 -9.65
N ALA A 6 -4.21 -5.22 -9.26
CA ALA A 6 -4.86 -5.09 -7.96
C ALA A 6 -3.95 -5.52 -6.79
N CYS A 7 -3.17 -6.58 -6.95
CA CYS A 7 -2.40 -7.17 -5.85
C CYS A 7 -1.00 -6.54 -5.67
N TYR A 8 -0.32 -6.15 -6.75
CA TYR A 8 1.07 -5.68 -6.69
C TYR A 8 1.30 -4.51 -5.69
N PRO A 9 0.45 -3.48 -5.62
CA PRO A 9 0.65 -2.35 -4.69
C PRO A 9 0.64 -2.78 -3.21
N TRP A 10 -0.15 -3.79 -2.85
CA TRP A 10 -0.24 -4.29 -1.48
C TRP A 10 1.00 -5.08 -1.04
N ILE A 11 1.67 -5.75 -1.99
CA ILE A 11 2.87 -6.57 -1.74
C ILE A 11 4.15 -5.73 -1.81
N ARG A 12 4.20 -4.69 -2.65
CA ARG A 12 5.40 -3.85 -2.83
C ARG A 12 6.03 -3.32 -1.52
N PRO A 13 5.28 -2.89 -0.49
CA PRO A 13 5.86 -2.45 0.78
C PRO A 13 6.22 -3.62 1.73
N TRP A 14 6.46 -4.84 1.24
CA TRP A 14 6.79 -6.03 2.04
C TRP A 14 7.90 -5.81 3.08
N ARG A 15 8.94 -5.03 2.74
CA ARG A 15 10.01 -4.65 3.69
C ARG A 15 9.48 -3.85 4.89
N ARG A 16 8.59 -2.88 4.65
CA ARG A 16 7.96 -2.08 5.71
C ARG A 16 7.01 -2.92 6.57
N GLN A 17 6.43 -3.97 5.98
CA GLN A 17 5.57 -4.95 6.65
C GLN A 17 6.36 -6.07 7.35
N ARG A 18 7.71 -5.99 7.37
CA ARG A 18 8.60 -6.97 8.00
C ARG A 18 8.44 -8.40 7.45
N GLN A 19 8.13 -8.51 6.16
CA GLN A 19 8.09 -9.79 5.45
C GLN A 19 9.45 -10.08 4.77
N ASN A 20 9.69 -11.33 4.39
CA ASN A 20 10.84 -11.75 3.58
C ASN A 20 10.34 -12.51 2.35
N LEU A 21 10.66 -12.03 1.14
CA LEU A 21 10.20 -12.68 -0.09
C LEU A 21 10.93 -14.01 -0.37
N GLU A 22 12.14 -14.21 0.17
CA GLU A 22 12.90 -15.45 -0.02
C GLU A 22 12.17 -16.67 0.56
N ASP A 23 11.36 -16.47 1.59
CA ASP A 23 10.56 -17.53 2.23
C ASP A 23 9.40 -18.01 1.32
N HIS A 24 9.14 -17.29 0.23
CA HIS A 24 8.01 -17.52 -0.68
C HIS A 24 8.47 -17.48 -2.15
N PRO A 25 9.16 -18.52 -2.65
CA PRO A 25 9.85 -18.48 -3.95
C PRO A 25 8.90 -18.20 -5.14
N ASN A 26 7.67 -18.72 -5.11
CA ASN A 26 6.67 -18.43 -6.14
C ASN A 26 6.20 -16.97 -6.10
N LEU A 27 6.05 -16.41 -4.90
CA LEU A 27 5.67 -15.01 -4.72
C LEU A 27 6.81 -14.09 -5.16
N LYS A 28 8.05 -14.40 -4.79
CA LYS A 28 9.25 -13.67 -5.23
C LYS A 28 9.35 -13.63 -6.74
N ARG A 29 9.26 -14.80 -7.40
CA ARG A 29 9.30 -14.90 -8.88
C ARG A 29 8.20 -14.07 -9.53
N TRP A 30 6.97 -14.14 -9.03
CA TRP A 30 5.87 -13.31 -9.53
C TRP A 30 6.16 -11.82 -9.30
N PHE A 31 6.54 -11.43 -8.08
CA PHE A 31 6.82 -10.05 -7.71
C PHE A 31 7.88 -9.42 -8.62
N GLU A 32 9.02 -10.09 -8.80
CA GLU A 32 10.10 -9.64 -9.68
C GLU A 32 9.65 -9.50 -11.14
N ALA A 33 8.84 -10.45 -11.63
CA ALA A 33 8.28 -10.39 -12.98
C ALA A 33 7.27 -9.25 -13.16
N ILE A 34 6.50 -8.87 -12.13
CA ILE A 34 5.61 -7.71 -12.18
C ILE A 34 6.42 -6.41 -12.09
N ASP A 35 7.35 -6.33 -11.14
CA ASP A 35 8.18 -5.15 -10.89
C ASP A 35 8.99 -4.75 -12.13
N ALA A 36 9.52 -5.72 -12.87
CA ALA A 36 10.29 -5.47 -14.09
C ALA A 36 9.46 -4.92 -15.27
N ARG A 37 8.12 -4.87 -15.19
CA ARG A 37 7.28 -4.43 -16.32
C ARG A 37 7.45 -2.92 -16.55
N PRO A 38 7.70 -2.45 -17.79
CA PRO A 38 7.81 -1.02 -18.09
C PRO A 38 6.58 -0.20 -17.68
N ALA A 39 5.37 -0.78 -17.79
CA ALA A 39 4.14 -0.11 -17.38
C ALA A 39 4.05 0.08 -15.85
N VAL A 40 4.57 -0.87 -15.07
CA VAL A 40 4.63 -0.78 -13.61
C VAL A 40 5.61 0.32 -13.20
N GLN A 41 6.81 0.32 -13.78
CA GLN A 41 7.80 1.36 -13.53
C GLN A 41 7.28 2.76 -13.88
N ARG A 42 6.55 2.92 -14.99
CA ARG A 42 5.89 4.20 -15.32
C ARG A 42 4.84 4.60 -14.27
N GLY A 43 4.04 3.67 -13.77
CA GLY A 43 3.07 3.94 -12.71
C GLY A 43 3.72 4.34 -11.39
N LEU A 44 4.87 3.75 -11.06
CA LEU A 44 5.65 4.10 -9.86
C LEU A 44 6.36 5.45 -9.97
N ALA A 45 6.60 5.93 -11.19
CA ALA A 45 7.17 7.25 -11.44
C ALA A 45 6.12 8.37 -11.37
N VAL A 46 4.83 8.04 -11.22
CA VAL A 46 3.79 9.04 -10.95
C VAL A 46 4.08 9.67 -9.58
N PRO A 47 4.23 11.00 -9.51
CA PRO A 47 4.48 11.68 -8.25
C PRO A 47 3.39 11.37 -7.23
N GLU A 48 3.77 11.34 -5.96
CA GLU A 48 2.79 11.31 -4.88
C GLU A 48 1.82 12.48 -5.03
N PRO A 49 0.54 12.28 -4.69
CA PRO A 49 -0.43 13.34 -4.82
C PRO A 49 -0.02 14.56 -3.98
N GLY A 50 -0.38 15.75 -4.48
CA GLY A 50 -0.03 17.01 -3.84
C GLY A 50 -0.53 17.14 -2.39
N PRO A 51 -0.09 18.18 -1.67
CA PRO A 51 -0.42 18.40 -0.26
C PRO A 51 -1.93 18.34 0.05
N GLU A 52 -2.78 18.65 -0.91
CA GLU A 52 -4.24 18.57 -0.78
C GLU A 52 -4.83 17.15 -0.58
N LEU A 53 -4.07 16.10 -0.88
CA LEU A 53 -4.42 14.70 -0.56
C LEU A 53 -3.65 14.17 0.67
N ASN A 54 -2.54 14.81 1.03
CA ASN A 54 -1.81 14.62 2.29
C ASN A 54 -2.28 15.64 3.33
N ARG A 55 -3.59 15.69 3.59
CA ARG A 55 -4.13 16.58 4.63
C ARG A 55 -3.73 16.02 5.99
N ASP A 56 -3.12 16.86 6.81
CA ASP A 56 -2.94 16.55 8.23
C ASP A 56 -4.31 16.21 8.83
N MET A 57 -4.37 15.07 9.51
CA MET A 57 -5.60 14.62 10.16
C MET A 57 -5.87 15.53 11.35
N ASP A 58 -6.86 16.42 11.23
CA ASP A 58 -7.28 17.27 12.33
C ASP A 58 -7.75 16.44 13.53
N GLU A 59 -7.74 17.05 14.71
CA GLU A 59 -8.05 16.34 15.97
C GLU A 59 -9.46 15.73 15.95
N ALA A 60 -10.42 16.40 15.29
CA ALA A 60 -11.78 15.90 15.15
C ALA A 60 -11.83 14.62 14.29
N THR A 61 -11.17 14.63 13.13
CA THR A 61 -11.06 13.49 12.22
C THR A 61 -10.31 12.34 12.89
N ARG A 62 -9.22 12.65 13.62
CA ARG A 62 -8.47 11.65 14.40
C ARG A 62 -9.33 10.99 15.47
N SER A 63 -10.10 11.78 16.22
CA SER A 63 -11.02 11.28 17.24
C SER A 63 -12.11 10.39 16.65
N ILE A 64 -12.62 10.70 15.45
CA ILE A 64 -13.61 9.88 14.75
C ILE A 64 -13.01 8.55 14.26
N LEU A 65 -11.83 8.60 13.62
CA LEU A 65 -11.22 7.43 12.98
C LEU A 65 -10.52 6.48 13.97
N PHE A 66 -10.00 7.00 15.08
CA PHE A 66 -9.13 6.26 16.00
C PHE A 66 -9.40 6.52 17.50
N GLY A 67 -10.40 7.33 17.84
CA GLY A 67 -10.71 7.68 19.23
C GLY A 67 -11.59 6.66 19.95
N ASN A 68 -11.77 6.87 21.25
CA ASN A 68 -12.47 5.94 22.15
C ASN A 68 -13.97 5.75 21.83
N GLY A 69 -14.57 6.64 21.05
CA GLY A 69 -15.97 6.53 20.61
C GLY A 69 -16.24 5.35 19.67
N GLN A 70 -15.22 4.85 18.96
CA GLN A 70 -15.37 3.68 18.08
C GLN A 70 -15.68 2.39 18.86
N PHE A 71 -15.23 2.30 20.11
CA PHE A 71 -15.41 1.13 20.98
C PHE A 71 -16.53 1.30 22.00
N ALA A 72 -17.24 2.43 21.97
CA ALA A 72 -18.42 2.63 22.80
C ALA A 72 -19.49 1.61 22.38
N LYS A 73 -19.98 0.83 23.35
CA LYS A 73 -21.08 -0.11 23.14
C LYS A 73 -22.28 0.68 22.61
N ARG A 74 -22.79 0.28 21.44
CA ARG A 74 -24.07 0.78 20.91
C ARG A 74 -25.22 0.43 21.84
#